data_AF-A0A7Z9WS01-F1
#
_entry.id   AF-A0A7Z9WS01-F1
#
_cell.length_a   1.000
_cell.length_b   1.000
_cell.length_c   1.000
_cell.angle_alpha   90.00
_cell.angle_beta   90.00
_cell.angle_gamma   90.00
#
_symmetry.space_group_name_H-M   'P 1'
#
loop_
_entity.id
_entity.type
_entity.pdbx_description
1 polymer ?
#
loop_
_entity_poly.entity_id
_entity_poly.type
_entity_poly.pdbx_seq_one_letter_code
_entity_poly.pdbx_strand_id
1 'polypeptide(L)'
;MSFKEQREYDTLPARIEQLEAQISDLQIHMSQPEVFQDPTAIQTAQARLAELEAELEDAFVRWEALETKHQAWLKTKRQNTST
;
A
#
# COMPACT_ATOMS: atom_id res chain seq x y z
N MET A 1 -7.10 18.35 7.21
CA MET A 1 -6.08 17.95 6.22
C MET A 1 -6.13 18.88 5.02
N SER A 2 -5.05 18.95 4.25
CA SER A 2 -4.95 19.70 2.99
C SER A 2 -5.57 18.94 1.81
N PHE A 3 -5.77 19.62 0.68
CA PHE A 3 -6.26 18.99 -0.57
C PHE A 3 -5.33 17.87 -1.07
N LYS A 4 -4.01 18.04 -0.91
CA LYS A 4 -3.02 17.03 -1.29
C LYS A 4 -3.16 15.76 -0.44
N GLU A 5 -3.30 15.93 0.88
CA GLU A 5 -3.49 14.81 1.81
C GLU A 5 -4.83 14.08 1.58
N GLN A 6 -5.91 14.80 1.26
CA GLN A 6 -7.19 14.18 0.93
C GLN A 6 -7.07 13.34 -0.35
N ARG A 7 -6.49 13.89 -1.43
CA ARG A 7 -6.29 13.15 -2.66
C ARG A 7 -5.42 11.91 -2.44
N GLU A 8 -4.37 12.02 -1.65
CA GLU A 8 -3.50 10.90 -1.30
C GLU A 8 -4.28 9.80 -0.57
N TYR A 9 -5.05 10.16 0.47
CA TYR A 9 -5.92 9.25 1.20
C TYR A 9 -6.90 8.52 0.27
N ASP A 10 -7.53 9.23 -0.66
CA ASP A 10 -8.49 8.65 -1.60
C ASP A 10 -7.84 7.68 -2.59
N THR A 11 -6.55 7.85 -2.92
CA THR A 11 -5.83 7.02 -3.90
C THR A 11 -5.07 5.84 -3.29
N LEU A 12 -4.72 5.89 -2.00
CA LEU A 12 -3.92 4.86 -1.34
C LEU A 12 -4.58 3.48 -1.34
N PRO A 13 -5.90 3.31 -1.12
CA PRO A 13 -6.53 1.99 -1.18
C PRO A 13 -6.30 1.28 -2.51
N ALA A 14 -6.46 1.99 -3.63
CA ALA A 14 -6.19 1.42 -4.95
C ALA A 14 -4.71 1.07 -5.16
N ARG A 15 -3.78 1.85 -4.57
CA ARG A 15 -2.34 1.53 -4.60
C ARG A 15 -2.03 0.28 -3.77
N ILE A 16 -2.66 0.13 -2.61
CA ILE A 16 -2.53 -1.05 -1.74
C ILE A 16 -3.01 -2.30 -2.49
N GLU A 17 -4.19 -2.28 -3.08
CA GLU A 17 -4.73 -3.40 -3.88
C GLU A 17 -3.79 -3.78 -5.04
N GLN A 18 -3.19 -2.79 -5.71
CA GLN A 18 -2.20 -3.03 -6.76
C GLN A 18 -0.92 -3.69 -6.23
N LEU A 19 -0.44 -3.29 -5.06
CA LEU A 19 0.74 -3.87 -4.44
C LEU A 19 0.48 -5.32 -4.01
N GLU A 20 -0.68 -5.59 -3.41
CA GLU A 20 -1.12 -6.94 -3.05
C GLU A 20 -1.21 -7.87 -4.28
N ALA A 21 -1.79 -7.38 -5.38
CA ALA A 21 -1.86 -8.12 -6.64
C ALA A 21 -0.46 -8.44 -7.20
N GLN A 22 0.44 -7.46 -7.22
CA GLN A 22 1.82 -7.66 -7.68
C GLN A 22 2.59 -8.66 -6.82
N ILE A 23 2.41 -8.63 -5.50
CA ILE A 23 3.00 -9.59 -4.56
C ILE A 23 2.48 -10.99 -4.86
N SER A 24 1.16 -11.15 -5.03
CA SER A 24 0.56 -12.45 -5.33
C SER A 24 1.05 -13.01 -6.67
N ASP A 25 1.06 -12.19 -7.72
CA ASP A 25 1.54 -12.57 -9.05
C ASP A 25 3.03 -12.97 -9.01
N LEU A 26 3.85 -12.24 -8.28
CA LEU A 26 5.27 -12.54 -8.13
C LEU A 26 5.49 -13.86 -7.37
N GLN A 27 4.74 -14.12 -6.30
CA GLN A 27 4.80 -15.39 -5.57
C GLN A 27 4.38 -16.58 -6.46
N ILE A 28 3.35 -16.41 -7.31
CA ILE A 28 2.95 -17.42 -8.30
C ILE A 28 4.05 -17.65 -9.33
N HIS A 29 4.70 -16.57 -9.81
CA HIS A 29 5.81 -16.65 -10.75
C HIS A 29 7.03 -17.37 -10.13
N MET A 30 7.36 -17.09 -8.87
CA MET A 30 8.43 -17.76 -8.13
C MET A 30 8.19 -19.26 -7.94
N SER A 31 6.93 -19.68 -7.97
CA SER A 31 6.53 -21.08 -7.85
C SER A 31 6.69 -21.86 -9.16
N GLN A 32 6.99 -21.18 -10.28
CA GLN A 32 7.22 -21.84 -11.56
C GLN A 32 8.55 -22.61 -11.54
N PRO A 33 8.60 -23.87 -12.02
CA PRO A 33 9.80 -24.70 -12.00
C PRO A 33 11.04 -24.03 -12.63
N GLU A 34 10.85 -23.31 -13.73
CA GLU A 34 11.91 -22.60 -14.44
C GLU A 34 12.54 -21.48 -13.62
N VAL A 35 11.76 -20.80 -12.78
CA VAL A 35 12.26 -19.73 -11.88
C VAL A 35 12.90 -20.35 -10.66
N PHE A 36 12.26 -21.36 -10.07
CA PHE A 36 12.76 -22.03 -8.86
C PHE A 36 14.09 -22.75 -9.10
N GLN A 37 14.32 -23.26 -10.32
CA GLN A 37 15.56 -23.94 -10.71
C GLN A 37 16.68 -22.99 -11.13
N ASP A 38 16.40 -21.69 -11.31
CA ASP A 38 17.40 -20.66 -11.59
C ASP A 38 17.72 -19.86 -10.31
N PRO A 39 18.89 -20.07 -9.68
CA PRO A 39 19.28 -19.37 -8.47
C PRO A 39 19.33 -17.84 -8.62
N THR A 40 19.63 -17.33 -9.81
CA THR A 40 19.68 -15.88 -10.05
C THR A 40 18.27 -15.32 -10.17
N ALA A 41 17.39 -16.02 -10.89
CA ALA A 41 16.00 -15.61 -11.05
C ALA A 41 15.25 -15.63 -9.72
N ILE A 42 15.39 -16.70 -8.91
CA ILE A 42 14.70 -16.79 -7.61
C ILE A 42 15.21 -15.73 -6.64
N GLN A 43 16.51 -15.42 -6.62
CA GLN A 43 17.10 -14.43 -5.72
C GLN A 43 16.69 -13.01 -6.13
N THR A 44 16.60 -12.73 -7.43
CA THR A 44 16.05 -11.47 -7.95
C THR A 44 14.58 -11.31 -7.60
N ALA A 45 13.78 -12.37 -7.75
CA ALA A 45 12.37 -12.36 -7.41
C ALA A 45 12.13 -12.18 -5.89
N GLN A 46 12.95 -12.82 -5.04
CA GLN A 46 12.91 -12.64 -3.59
C GLN A 46 13.23 -11.19 -3.17
N ALA A 47 14.25 -10.59 -3.77
CA ALA A 47 14.58 -9.19 -3.50
C ALA A 47 13.41 -8.27 -3.89
N ARG A 48 12.81 -8.49 -5.06
CA ARG A 48 11.65 -7.70 -5.50
C ARG A 48 10.42 -7.92 -4.63
N LEU A 49 10.19 -9.14 -4.15
CA LEU A 49 9.11 -9.46 -3.23
C LEU A 49 9.26 -8.67 -1.93
N ALA A 50 10.46 -8.68 -1.33
CA ALA A 50 10.73 -7.95 -0.10
C ALA A 50 10.55 -6.42 -0.27
N GLU A 51 10.94 -5.87 -1.42
CA GLU A 51 10.69 -4.46 -1.74
C GLU A 51 9.19 -4.15 -1.81
N LEU A 52 8.41 -4.97 -2.50
CA LEU A 52 6.97 -4.78 -2.65
C LEU A 52 6.23 -4.92 -1.32
N GLU A 53 6.63 -5.87 -0.47
CA GLU A 53 6.09 -6.06 0.87
C GLU A 53 6.38 -4.84 1.76
N ALA A 54 7.59 -4.27 1.69
CA ALA A 54 7.93 -3.03 2.39
C ALA A 54 7.13 -1.83 1.87
N GLU A 55 7.00 -1.69 0.54
CA GLU A 55 6.16 -0.65 -0.08
C GLU A 55 4.68 -0.75 0.37
N LEU A 56 4.17 -1.98 0.52
CA LEU A 56 2.82 -2.25 0.99
C LEU A 56 2.63 -1.84 2.45
N GLU A 57 3.57 -2.22 3.33
CA GLU A 57 3.55 -1.81 4.74
C GLU A 57 3.59 -0.28 4.88
N ASP A 58 4.49 0.39 4.16
CA ASP A 58 4.59 1.84 4.16
C ASP A 58 3.30 2.50 3.66
N ALA A 59 2.64 1.93 2.65
CA ALA A 59 1.36 2.41 2.14
C ALA A 59 0.24 2.30 3.19
N PHE A 60 0.18 1.19 3.93
CA PHE A 60 -0.77 1.01 5.04
C PHE A 60 -0.53 2.01 6.17
N VAL A 61 0.72 2.13 6.64
CA VAL A 61 1.11 3.10 7.68
C VAL A 61 0.71 4.52 7.26
N ARG A 62 0.95 4.86 5.99
CA ARG A 62 0.57 6.18 5.45
C ARG A 62 -0.94 6.36 5.42
N TRP A 63 -1.68 5.35 4.99
CA TRP A 63 -3.14 5.39 4.93
C TRP A 63 -3.76 5.58 6.31
N GLU A 64 -3.32 4.83 7.32
CA GLU A 64 -3.79 4.97 8.72
C GLU A 64 -3.51 6.37 9.30
N ALA A 65 -2.33 6.93 9.02
CA ALA A 65 -1.98 8.28 9.44
C ALA A 65 -2.91 9.34 8.80
N LEU A 66 -3.24 9.14 7.52
CA LEU A 66 -4.17 10.00 6.81
C LEU A 66 -5.61 9.78 7.26
N GLU A 67 -6.03 8.58 7.60
CA GLU A 67 -7.35 8.27 8.17
C GLU A 67 -7.53 8.92 9.55
N THR A 68 -6.48 8.95 10.37
CA THR A 68 -6.54 9.62 11.68
C THR A 68 -6.79 11.13 11.51
N LYS A 69 -6.05 11.76 10.57
CA LYS A 69 -6.27 13.16 10.19
C LYS A 69 -7.68 13.34 9.57
N HIS A 70 -8.04 12.41 8.69
CA HIS A 70 -9.37 11.98 8.26
C HIS A 70 -10.51 12.40 9.19
N GLN A 71 -10.59 11.58 10.23
CA GLN A 71 -11.57 11.60 11.30
C GLN A 71 -11.47 12.84 12.19
N ALA A 72 -10.26 13.31 12.51
CA ALA A 72 -10.08 14.52 13.31
C ALA A 72 -10.71 15.75 12.62
N TRP A 73 -10.51 15.89 11.31
CA TRP A 73 -11.09 16.97 10.53
C TRP A 73 -12.62 16.91 10.46
N LEU A 74 -13.19 15.70 10.27
CA LEU A 74 -14.64 15.52 10.27
C LEU A 74 -15.27 15.93 11.60
N LYS A 75 -14.63 15.58 12.73
CA LYS A 75 -15.08 15.97 14.07
C LYS A 75 -15.09 17.49 14.26
N THR A 76 -14.01 18.17 13.88
CA THR A 76 -13.92 19.64 13.96
C THR A 76 -14.97 20.32 13.07
N LYS A 77 -15.16 19.85 11.84
CA LYS A 77 -16.19 20.41 10.95
C LYS A 77 -17.60 20.26 11.52
N ARG A 78 -17.93 19.10 12.08
CA ARG A 78 -19.26 18.84 12.67
C ARG A 78 -19.55 19.71 13.90
N GLN A 79 -18.52 20.04 14.68
CA GLN A 79 -18.66 20.91 15.86
C GLN A 79 -18.85 22.38 15.48
N ASN A 80 -18.22 22.84 14.41
CA ASN A 80 -18.33 24.24 13.96
C ASN A 80 -19.63 24.57 13.20
N THR A 81 -20.38 23.56 12.75
CA THR A 81 -21.66 23.76 12.02
C THR A 81 -22.90 23.73 12.92
N SER A 82 -22.74 23.70 14.25
CA SER A 82 -23.84 23.55 15.22
C SER A 82 -24.14 24.83 16.03
N THR A 83 -23.84 26.02 15.47
CA THR A 83 -24.20 27.35 16.00
C THR A 83 -24.93 28.14 14.93
#